data_AF-A0A8S2YFY8-F1
#
_entry.id   AF-A0A8S2YFY8-F1
#
_cell.length_a   1.000
_cell.length_b   1.000
_cell.length_c   1.000
_cell.angle_alpha   90.00
_cell.angle_beta   90.00
_cell.angle_gamma   90.00
#
_symmetry.space_group_name_H-M   'P 1'
#
loop_
_entity.id
_entity.type
_entity.pdbx_description
1 polymer ?
#
loop_
_entity_poly.entity_id
_entity_poly.type
_entity_poly.pdbx_seq_one_letter_code
_entity_poly.pdbx_strand_id
1 'polypeptide(L)'
;MASDFLVQHSSGPFFQLNEKEYEKAVSKYPQLKTSTGVDYVERSVTASINVGQDAYFDNSTILGQFERLFMLTEFKEAYRNHTIEIVVDNARTHTAKAYSIMDFAKGIETRVPVGQLEYIDANGQQQIVEYCFQDGPNKELAKGLLELSKELKVILPTKPKLPDIRQALARHPAFQNVS
;
A
#
# COMPACT_ATOMS: atom_id res chain seq x y z
N MET A 1 -7.16 8.31 -21.23
CA MET A 1 -6.73 9.12 -20.06
C MET A 1 -5.27 8.78 -19.80
N ALA A 2 -4.45 9.67 -19.25
CA ALA A 2 -3.06 9.32 -18.90
C ALA A 2 -2.89 9.56 -17.41
N SER A 3 -2.26 8.62 -16.71
CA SER A 3 -1.79 8.85 -15.34
C SER A 3 -0.36 9.34 -15.47
N ASP A 4 -0.12 10.59 -15.06
CA ASP A 4 1.21 11.18 -15.09
C ASP A 4 1.51 11.84 -13.74
N PHE A 5 2.79 11.81 -13.36
CA PHE A 5 3.27 12.56 -12.21
C PHE A 5 3.60 13.97 -12.65
N LEU A 6 2.77 14.93 -12.23
CA LEU A 6 3.07 16.34 -12.43
C LEU A 6 4.32 16.70 -11.62
N VAL A 7 5.33 17.22 -12.30
CA VAL A 7 6.57 17.65 -11.65
C VAL A 7 6.64 19.17 -11.68
N GLN A 8 6.73 19.79 -10.50
CA GLN A 8 7.03 21.21 -10.37
C GLN A 8 8.56 21.41 -10.41
N HIS A 9 9.16 21.34 -11.60
CA HIS A 9 10.59 21.58 -11.80
C HIS A 9 10.87 22.39 -13.07
N SER A 10 11.95 23.16 -13.09
CA SER A 10 12.32 24.02 -14.24
C SER A 10 12.61 23.25 -15.53
N SER A 11 12.91 21.95 -15.42
CA SER A 11 13.13 21.07 -16.57
C SER A 11 11.85 20.68 -17.30
N GLY A 12 10.68 20.99 -16.75
CA GLY A 12 9.38 20.76 -17.40
C GLY A 12 8.33 20.15 -16.48
N PRO A 13 7.06 20.17 -16.91
CA PRO A 13 5.91 19.76 -16.10
C PRO A 13 5.74 18.24 -15.98
N PHE A 14 6.44 17.46 -16.80
CA PHE A 14 6.34 16.00 -16.85
C PHE A 14 7.70 15.34 -16.62
N PHE A 15 7.70 14.21 -15.91
CA PHE A 15 8.91 13.44 -15.69
C PHE A 15 9.25 12.63 -16.96
N GLN A 16 10.45 12.80 -17.51
CA GLN A 16 10.96 11.93 -18.56
C GLN A 16 12.49 11.87 -18.51
N LEU A 17 13.06 10.68 -18.71
CA LEU A 17 14.50 10.52 -18.89
C LEU A 17 14.91 10.80 -20.33
N ASN A 18 16.10 11.38 -20.52
CA ASN A 18 16.73 11.40 -21.83
C ASN A 18 17.29 10.00 -22.17
N GLU A 19 17.76 9.82 -23.41
CA GLU A 19 18.27 8.53 -23.90
C GLU A 19 19.38 7.93 -23.02
N LYS A 20 20.39 8.73 -22.69
CA LYS A 20 21.54 8.27 -21.89
C LYS A 20 21.14 7.94 -20.46
N GLU A 21 20.24 8.72 -19.87
CA GLU A 21 19.68 8.45 -18.55
C GLU A 21 18.89 7.12 -18.57
N TYR A 22 18.07 6.91 -19.60
CA TYR A 22 17.26 5.71 -19.73
C TYR A 22 18.07 4.45 -20.01
N GLU A 23 19.12 4.51 -20.82
CA GLU A 23 20.04 3.39 -21.05
C GLU A 23 20.68 2.91 -19.74
N LYS A 24 21.11 3.83 -18.88
CA LYS A 24 21.62 3.51 -17.55
C LYS A 24 20.55 2.91 -16.66
N ALA A 25 19.34 3.47 -16.69
CA ALA A 25 18.21 2.98 -15.92
C ALA A 25 17.87 1.53 -16.29
N VAL A 26 17.77 1.24 -17.58
CA VAL A 26 17.50 -0.11 -18.10
C VAL A 26 18.66 -1.07 -17.79
N SER A 27 19.90 -0.61 -17.82
CA SER A 27 21.05 -1.45 -17.46
C SER A 27 21.00 -1.91 -16.00
N LYS A 28 20.47 -1.08 -15.09
CA LYS A 28 20.31 -1.43 -13.67
C LYS A 28 19.00 -2.16 -13.41
N TYR A 29 17.93 -1.78 -14.10
CA TYR A 29 16.58 -2.29 -13.95
C TYR A 29 16.05 -2.83 -15.29
N PRO A 30 16.47 -4.04 -15.71
CA PRO A 30 16.05 -4.63 -16.98
C PRO A 30 14.53 -4.77 -17.13
N GLN A 31 13.81 -4.91 -16.01
CA GLN A 31 12.35 -4.99 -15.97
C GLN A 31 11.64 -3.75 -16.52
N LEU A 32 12.32 -2.61 -16.64
CA LEU A 32 11.77 -1.41 -17.27
C LEU A 32 11.43 -1.61 -18.76
N LYS A 33 12.02 -2.64 -19.40
CA LYS A 33 11.70 -3.07 -20.77
C LYS A 33 10.59 -4.11 -20.85
N THR A 34 10.20 -4.72 -19.73
CA THR A 34 9.21 -5.79 -19.71
C THR A 34 7.81 -5.17 -19.75
N SER A 35 6.93 -5.72 -20.59
CA SER A 35 5.51 -5.33 -20.55
C SER A 35 4.91 -5.77 -19.22
N THR A 36 4.34 -4.82 -18.49
CA THR A 36 3.72 -5.04 -17.17
C THR A 36 2.19 -5.05 -17.25
N GLY A 37 1.62 -5.16 -18.46
CA GLY A 37 0.19 -4.96 -18.70
C GLY A 37 -0.25 -3.49 -18.62
N VAL A 38 0.67 -2.59 -18.24
CA VAL A 38 0.49 -1.13 -18.24
C VAL A 38 1.31 -0.54 -19.38
N ASP A 39 0.65 0.21 -20.26
CA ASP A 39 1.30 0.85 -21.41
C ASP A 39 1.98 2.16 -21.00
N TYR A 40 3.22 2.05 -20.54
CA TYR A 40 4.02 3.23 -20.20
C TYR A 40 4.52 3.99 -21.43
N VAL A 41 4.48 5.31 -21.37
CA VAL A 41 5.17 6.19 -22.32
C VAL A 41 6.67 5.94 -22.21
N GLU A 42 7.35 5.87 -23.36
CA GLU A 42 8.77 5.56 -23.41
C GLU A 42 9.60 6.53 -22.56
N ARG A 43 10.52 5.97 -21.75
CA ARG A 43 11.43 6.72 -20.87
C ARG A 43 10.74 7.58 -19.83
N SER A 44 9.44 7.36 -19.62
CA SER A 44 8.62 8.09 -18.67
C SER A 44 8.04 7.15 -17.61
N VAL A 45 7.49 7.78 -16.58
CA VAL A 45 6.61 7.20 -15.55
C VAL A 45 5.15 7.26 -15.97
N THR A 46 4.82 8.03 -17.02
CA THR A 46 3.45 8.20 -17.53
C THR A 46 2.88 6.86 -18.00
N ALA A 47 1.75 6.44 -17.44
CA ALA A 47 0.97 5.32 -17.93
C ALA A 47 -0.13 5.83 -18.87
N SER A 48 -0.16 5.33 -20.11
CA SER A 48 -1.18 5.65 -21.10
C SER A 48 -2.38 4.70 -20.98
N ILE A 49 -3.59 5.25 -21.10
CA ILE A 49 -4.84 4.46 -21.16
C ILE A 49 -5.43 4.59 -22.55
N ASN A 50 -5.69 3.44 -23.16
CA ASN A 50 -6.49 3.32 -24.38
C ASN A 50 -7.95 3.72 -24.09
N VAL A 51 -8.41 4.81 -24.73
CA VAL A 51 -9.78 5.30 -24.58
C VAL A 51 -10.77 4.23 -25.05
N GLY A 52 -11.70 3.82 -24.18
CA GLY A 52 -12.71 2.78 -24.47
C GLY A 52 -12.47 1.44 -23.77
N GLN A 53 -11.38 1.30 -23.01
CA GLN A 53 -11.18 0.19 -22.07
C GLN A 53 -11.32 0.70 -20.63
N ASP A 54 -11.98 -0.07 -19.77
CA ASP A 54 -12.05 0.22 -18.32
C ASP A 54 -10.65 0.12 -17.73
N ALA A 55 -9.94 1.24 -17.64
CA ALA A 55 -8.70 1.32 -16.90
C ALA A 55 -9.00 1.71 -15.45
N TYR A 56 -9.34 0.71 -14.65
CA TYR A 56 -9.37 0.86 -13.20
C TYR A 56 -7.93 0.81 -12.69
N PHE A 57 -7.47 1.88 -12.02
CA PHE A 57 -6.20 1.86 -11.29
C PHE A 57 -6.43 1.21 -9.93
N ASP A 58 -6.13 -0.09 -9.84
CA ASP A 58 -6.05 -0.76 -8.55
C ASP A 58 -4.77 -0.34 -7.79
N ASN A 59 -4.71 -0.71 -6.51
CA ASN A 59 -3.55 -0.40 -5.66
C ASN A 59 -2.24 -0.94 -6.25
N SER A 60 -2.29 -2.11 -6.90
CA SER A 60 -1.14 -2.75 -7.54
C SER A 60 -0.57 -1.88 -8.67
N THR A 61 -1.44 -1.34 -9.51
CA THR A 61 -1.04 -0.50 -10.65
C THR A 61 -0.45 0.82 -10.17
N ILE A 62 -1.01 1.42 -9.11
CA ILE A 62 -0.46 2.64 -8.51
C ILE A 62 0.90 2.39 -7.87
N LEU A 63 1.04 1.31 -7.09
CA LEU A 63 2.32 0.93 -6.49
C LEU A 63 3.39 0.70 -7.57
N GLY A 64 3.05 0.01 -8.65
CA GLY A 64 3.95 -0.19 -9.79
C GLY A 64 4.39 1.13 -10.45
N GLN A 65 3.50 2.12 -10.54
CA GLN A 65 3.84 3.46 -11.02
C GLN A 65 4.83 4.17 -10.07
N PHE A 66 4.63 4.09 -8.75
CA PHE A 66 5.57 4.64 -7.77
C PHE A 66 6.93 3.94 -7.80
N GLU A 67 6.95 2.61 -7.87
CA GLU A 67 8.18 1.84 -8.01
C GLU A 67 8.96 2.27 -9.26
N ARG A 68 8.27 2.40 -10.39
CA ARG A 68 8.86 2.92 -11.63
C ARG A 68 9.39 4.34 -11.46
N LEU A 69 8.62 5.23 -10.82
CA LEU A 69 9.06 6.60 -10.52
C LEU A 69 10.37 6.59 -9.73
N PHE A 70 10.45 5.84 -8.63
CA PHE A 70 11.67 5.79 -7.83
C PHE A 70 12.86 5.19 -8.59
N MET A 71 12.64 4.14 -9.39
CA MET A 71 13.68 3.57 -10.24
C MET A 71 14.23 4.58 -11.26
N LEU A 72 13.35 5.34 -11.94
CA LEU A 72 13.77 6.28 -12.97
C LEU A 72 14.36 7.56 -12.37
N THR A 73 13.84 8.04 -11.24
CA THR A 73 14.28 9.29 -10.60
C THR A 73 15.76 9.23 -10.21
N GLU A 74 16.28 8.06 -9.84
CA GLU A 74 17.71 7.86 -9.57
C GLU A 74 18.62 8.33 -10.72
N PHE A 75 18.14 8.24 -11.96
CA PHE A 75 18.91 8.55 -13.16
C PHE A 75 18.66 9.94 -13.72
N LYS A 76 17.69 10.69 -13.17
CA LYS A 76 17.39 12.03 -13.65
C LYS A 76 18.45 13.01 -13.14
N GLU A 77 19.41 13.38 -13.98
CA GLU A 77 20.54 14.23 -13.58
C GLU A 77 20.09 15.59 -13.06
N ALA A 78 19.03 16.15 -13.65
CA ALA A 78 18.44 17.42 -13.22
C ALA A 78 17.95 17.38 -11.76
N TYR A 79 17.62 16.19 -11.23
CA TYR A 79 17.09 16.03 -9.87
C TYR A 79 18.15 15.53 -8.90
N ARG A 80 19.39 15.33 -9.36
CA ARG A 80 20.50 14.92 -8.49
C ARG A 80 20.65 15.94 -7.35
N ASN A 81 20.82 15.43 -6.14
CA ASN A 81 20.97 16.21 -4.90
C ASN A 81 19.78 17.10 -4.55
N HIS A 82 18.60 16.89 -5.14
CA HIS A 82 17.38 17.54 -4.73
C HIS A 82 16.65 16.72 -3.66
N THR A 83 15.96 17.40 -2.75
CA THR A 83 14.92 16.77 -1.93
C THR A 83 13.67 16.62 -2.78
N ILE A 84 13.08 15.43 -2.79
CA ILE A 84 11.88 15.13 -3.56
C ILE A 84 10.72 14.98 -2.60
N GLU A 85 9.73 15.85 -2.76
CA GLU A 85 8.45 15.77 -2.05
C GLU A 85 7.41 15.16 -2.99
N ILE A 86 6.69 14.16 -2.49
CA ILE A 86 5.62 13.49 -3.24
C ILE A 86 4.29 13.89 -2.61
N VAL A 87 3.46 14.53 -3.41
CA VAL A 87 2.10 14.91 -3.03
C VAL A 87 1.13 14.02 -3.78
N VAL A 88 0.27 13.33 -3.03
CA VAL A 88 -0.79 12.48 -3.57
C VAL A 88 -2.15 13.00 -3.11
N ASP A 89 -3.18 12.84 -3.93
CA ASP A 89 -4.55 13.08 -3.49
C ASP A 89 -4.99 12.02 -2.47
N ASN A 90 -5.99 12.37 -1.66
CA ASN A 90 -6.52 11.50 -0.60
C ASN A 90 -7.48 10.42 -1.17
N ALA A 91 -7.09 9.78 -2.27
CA ALA A 91 -7.84 8.67 -2.85
C ALA A 91 -7.66 7.41 -1.99
N ARG A 92 -8.71 6.59 -1.90
CA ARG A 92 -8.70 5.32 -1.13
C ARG A 92 -7.52 4.41 -1.53
N THR A 93 -7.13 4.45 -2.81
CA THR A 93 -6.01 3.69 -3.36
C THR A 93 -4.63 4.17 -2.92
N HIS A 94 -4.51 5.43 -2.49
CA HIS A 94 -3.27 6.05 -2.00
C HIS A 94 -3.12 5.98 -0.48
N THR A 95 -4.24 5.77 0.23
CA THR A 95 -4.29 5.63 1.69
C THR A 95 -4.45 4.20 2.18
N ALA A 96 -4.60 3.24 1.26
CA ALA A 96 -4.72 1.83 1.59
C ALA A 96 -3.41 1.33 2.23
N LYS A 97 -3.45 1.07 3.54
CA LYS A 97 -2.32 0.49 4.28
C LYS A 97 -2.53 -1.02 4.38
N ALA A 98 -1.56 -1.80 3.90
CA ALA A 98 -1.53 -3.24 4.11
C ALA A 98 -0.84 -3.53 5.46
N TYR A 99 -1.52 -4.25 6.34
CA TYR A 99 -0.95 -4.67 7.62
C TYR A 99 -0.88 -6.19 7.64
N SER A 100 0.31 -6.73 7.93
CA SER A 100 0.46 -8.17 8.03
C SER A 100 0.00 -8.63 9.40
N ILE A 101 -0.87 -9.64 9.45
CA ILE A 101 -1.24 -10.29 10.71
C ILE A 101 -0.03 -10.88 11.45
N MET A 102 1.08 -11.09 10.75
CA MET A 102 2.34 -11.56 11.34
C MET A 102 3.02 -10.52 12.21
N ASP A 103 2.72 -9.24 12.01
CA ASP A 103 3.29 -8.13 12.78
C ASP A 103 2.67 -8.00 14.18
N PHE A 104 1.56 -8.71 14.42
CA PHE A 104 0.84 -8.71 15.68
C PHE A 104 1.31 -9.85 16.58
N ALA A 105 1.36 -9.55 17.87
CA ALA A 105 1.62 -10.53 18.91
C ALA A 105 0.33 -10.98 19.63
N LYS A 106 0.45 -12.02 20.47
CA LYS A 106 -0.70 -12.75 21.02
C LYS A 106 -1.48 -11.98 22.09
N GLY A 107 -0.78 -11.29 22.99
CA GLY A 107 -1.30 -10.79 24.27
C GLY A 107 -1.44 -9.27 24.34
N ILE A 108 -1.96 -8.78 25.47
CA ILE A 108 -2.06 -7.35 25.78
C ILE A 108 -0.65 -6.73 25.93
N GLU A 109 -0.49 -5.45 25.63
CA GLU A 109 0.80 -4.71 25.63
C GLU A 109 1.85 -5.25 24.64
N THR A 110 1.43 -6.04 23.66
CA THR A 110 2.35 -6.59 22.68
C THR A 110 2.44 -5.73 21.42
N ARG A 111 3.43 -6.02 20.55
CA ARG A 111 3.66 -5.27 19.31
C ARG A 111 2.39 -5.23 18.45
N VAL A 112 1.90 -4.01 18.20
CA VAL A 112 0.78 -3.71 17.31
C VAL A 112 1.21 -2.57 16.38
N PRO A 113 1.20 -2.76 15.05
CA PRO A 113 1.73 -1.75 14.12
C PRO A 113 0.78 -0.57 13.83
N VAL A 114 -0.39 -0.53 14.46
CA VAL A 114 -1.56 0.28 14.06
C VAL A 114 -2.45 0.71 15.22
N GLY A 115 -3.11 1.87 15.08
CA GLY A 115 -4.04 2.42 16.07
C GLY A 115 -5.49 1.90 15.94
N GLN A 116 -5.97 1.70 14.71
CA GLN A 116 -7.28 1.07 14.45
C GLN A 116 -7.26 0.23 13.15
N LEU A 117 -8.20 -0.72 13.03
CA LEU A 117 -8.58 -1.40 11.78
C LEU A 117 -9.85 -0.80 11.25
N GLU A 118 -9.85 -0.50 9.96
CA GLU A 118 -11.06 -0.17 9.23
C GLU A 118 -11.32 -1.23 8.17
N TYR A 119 -12.55 -1.74 8.12
CA TYR A 119 -12.93 -2.74 7.12
C TYR A 119 -14.39 -2.61 6.73
N ILE A 120 -14.77 -3.23 5.62
CA ILE A 120 -16.15 -3.33 5.18
C ILE A 120 -16.66 -4.74 5.54
N ASP A 121 -17.78 -4.82 6.26
CA ASP A 121 -18.38 -6.10 6.63
C ASP A 121 -19.16 -6.76 5.49
N ALA A 122 -19.72 -7.95 5.74
CA ALA A 122 -20.48 -8.71 4.76
C ALA A 122 -21.76 -7.98 4.25
N ASN A 123 -22.20 -6.93 4.94
CA ASN A 123 -23.37 -6.12 4.58
C ASN A 123 -22.97 -4.82 3.87
N GLY A 124 -21.68 -4.62 3.58
CA GLY A 124 -21.19 -3.39 2.95
C GLY A 124 -21.04 -2.21 3.91
N GLN A 125 -21.12 -2.42 5.23
CA GLN A 125 -20.97 -1.34 6.21
C GLN A 125 -19.51 -1.18 6.65
N GLN A 126 -19.08 0.07 6.81
CA GLN A 126 -17.76 0.38 7.38
C GLN A 126 -17.76 0.08 8.88
N GLN A 127 -16.77 -0.67 9.31
CA GLN A 127 -16.52 -1.06 10.68
C GLN A 127 -15.14 -0.55 11.12
N ILE A 128 -15.04 -0.14 12.38
CA ILE A 128 -13.79 0.33 12.99
C ILE A 128 -13.53 -0.52 14.23
N VAL A 129 -12.31 -1.06 14.36
CA VAL A 129 -11.86 -1.79 15.54
C VAL A 129 -10.62 -1.11 16.10
N GLU A 130 -10.76 -0.58 17.30
CA GLU A 130 -9.69 0.09 18.02
C GLU A 130 -8.66 -0.93 18.51
N TYR A 131 -7.37 -0.65 18.34
CA TYR A 131 -6.32 -1.54 18.84
C TYR A 131 -5.94 -1.29 20.29
N CYS A 132 -6.32 -0.15 20.88
CA CYS A 132 -6.14 0.06 22.31
C CYS A 132 -7.47 -0.15 23.03
N PHE A 133 -7.40 -0.61 24.28
CA PHE A 133 -8.58 -0.57 25.14
C PHE A 133 -8.98 0.89 25.38
N GLN A 134 -10.24 1.20 25.12
CA GLN A 134 -10.78 2.55 25.32
C GLN A 134 -11.08 2.83 26.80
N ASP A 135 -11.35 1.77 27.55
CA ASP A 135 -11.75 1.81 28.96
C ASP A 135 -11.26 0.57 29.74
N GLY A 136 -11.50 0.57 31.05
CA GLY A 136 -11.16 -0.54 31.94
C GLY A 136 -9.71 -0.59 32.42
N PRO A 137 -9.30 -1.71 33.06
CA PRO A 137 -7.99 -1.82 33.72
C PRO A 137 -6.80 -1.83 32.73
N ASN A 138 -7.06 -2.10 31.46
CA ASN A 138 -6.05 -2.12 30.41
C ASN A 138 -6.14 -0.89 29.48
N LYS A 139 -6.83 0.18 29.90
CA LYS A 139 -7.00 1.39 29.08
C LYS A 139 -5.66 1.85 28.49
N GLU A 140 -5.69 2.27 27.23
CA GLU A 140 -4.51 2.71 26.44
C GLU A 140 -3.49 1.61 26.11
N LEU A 141 -3.62 0.41 26.68
CA LEU A 141 -2.76 -0.72 26.33
C LEU A 141 -3.18 -1.35 25.01
N ALA A 142 -2.19 -1.81 24.24
CA ALA A 142 -2.42 -2.47 22.96
C ALA A 142 -3.12 -3.83 23.15
N LYS A 143 -4.18 -4.09 22.39
CA LYS A 143 -4.88 -5.36 22.26
C LYS A 143 -4.03 -6.31 21.41
N GLY A 144 -3.70 -7.47 21.95
CA GLY A 144 -3.13 -8.57 21.17
C GLY A 144 -4.17 -9.26 20.29
N LEU A 145 -3.70 -10.15 19.41
CA LEU A 145 -4.59 -10.93 18.54
C LEU A 145 -5.66 -11.73 19.30
N LEU A 146 -5.37 -12.15 20.53
CA LEU A 146 -6.36 -12.89 21.33
C LEU A 146 -7.54 -12.00 21.73
N GLU A 147 -7.31 -10.75 22.10
CA GLU A 147 -8.40 -9.84 22.47
C GLU A 147 -9.18 -9.40 21.23
N LEU A 148 -8.47 -9.10 20.12
CA LEU A 148 -9.10 -8.80 18.84
C LEU A 148 -9.99 -9.94 18.35
N SER A 149 -9.57 -11.20 18.54
CA SER A 149 -10.39 -12.36 18.14
C SER A 149 -11.72 -12.45 18.89
N LYS A 150 -11.77 -12.01 20.15
CA LYS A 150 -13.00 -11.96 20.94
C LYS A 150 -13.93 -10.87 20.45
N GLU A 151 -13.38 -9.68 20.20
CA GLU A 151 -14.13 -8.52 19.69
C GLU A 151 -14.73 -8.79 18.31
N LEU A 152 -13.95 -9.43 17.44
CA LEU A 152 -14.38 -9.87 16.11
C LEU A 152 -15.22 -11.17 16.12
N LYS A 153 -15.50 -11.73 17.31
CA LYS A 153 -16.30 -12.95 17.50
C LYS A 153 -15.79 -14.15 16.67
N VAL A 154 -14.46 -14.25 16.50
CA VAL A 154 -13.82 -15.35 15.79
C VAL A 154 -13.79 -16.59 16.68
N ILE A 155 -14.24 -17.71 16.13
CA ILE A 155 -14.25 -18.99 16.84
C ILE A 155 -12.82 -19.53 16.91
N LEU A 156 -12.32 -19.70 18.13
CA LEU A 156 -11.00 -20.24 18.42
C LEU A 156 -11.10 -21.56 19.21
N PRO A 157 -10.09 -22.44 19.12
CA PRO A 157 -10.01 -23.62 19.97
C PRO A 157 -9.83 -23.23 21.45
N THR A 158 -10.14 -24.13 22.39
CA THR A 158 -10.17 -23.88 23.84
C THR A 158 -8.84 -23.37 24.42
N LYS A 159 -7.71 -23.71 23.79
CA LYS A 159 -6.36 -23.23 24.15
C LYS A 159 -5.61 -22.79 22.89
N PRO A 160 -5.95 -21.62 22.34
CA PRO A 160 -5.45 -21.23 21.03
C PRO A 160 -3.98 -20.83 21.12
N LYS A 161 -3.16 -21.41 20.24
CA LYS A 161 -1.77 -20.97 20.04
C LYS A 161 -1.76 -19.82 19.04
N LEU A 162 -0.68 -19.04 19.04
CA LEU A 162 -0.53 -17.89 18.14
C LEU A 162 -0.76 -18.25 16.65
N PRO A 163 -0.26 -19.40 16.13
CA PRO A 163 -0.57 -19.82 14.76
C PRO A 163 -2.07 -20.04 14.50
N ASP A 164 -2.79 -20.65 15.45
CA ASP A 164 -4.23 -20.91 15.32
C ASP A 164 -5.01 -19.59 15.23
N ILE A 165 -4.63 -18.63 16.08
CA ILE A 165 -5.25 -17.29 16.11
C ILE A 165 -5.01 -16.56 14.79
N ARG A 166 -3.76 -16.59 14.29
CA ARG A 166 -3.39 -15.98 13.00
C ARG A 166 -4.15 -16.61 11.85
N GLN A 167 -4.24 -17.94 11.82
CA GLN A 167 -4.95 -18.64 10.75
C GLN A 167 -6.45 -18.30 10.74
N ALA A 168 -7.07 -18.20 11.91
CA ALA A 168 -8.49 -17.86 12.03
C ALA A 168 -8.75 -16.40 11.62
N LEU A 169 -7.95 -15.46 12.11
CA LEU A 169 -8.10 -14.03 11.83
C LEU A 169 -7.72 -13.65 10.40
N ALA A 170 -6.76 -14.34 9.76
CA ALA A 170 -6.40 -14.09 8.35
C ALA A 170 -7.57 -14.34 7.37
N ARG A 171 -8.60 -15.07 7.80
CA ARG A 171 -9.84 -15.30 7.03
C ARG A 171 -10.92 -14.26 7.32
N HIS A 172 -10.74 -13.41 8.33
CA HIS A 172 -11.70 -12.39 8.71
C HIS A 172 -11.55 -11.16 7.81
N PRO A 173 -12.65 -10.52 7.34
CA PRO A 173 -12.58 -9.35 6.47
C PRO A 173 -11.68 -8.22 6.98
N ALA A 174 -11.63 -8.04 8.30
CA ALA A 174 -10.74 -7.07 8.95
C ALA A 174 -9.24 -7.25 8.67
N PHE A 175 -8.79 -8.46 8.29
CA PHE A 175 -7.39 -8.75 7.97
C PHE A 175 -7.19 -9.23 6.54
N GLN A 176 -8.25 -9.21 5.73
CA GLN A 176 -8.11 -9.41 4.30
C GLN A 176 -7.76 -8.08 3.65
N ASN A 177 -6.77 -8.10 2.75
CA ASN A 177 -6.44 -6.90 1.99
C ASN A 177 -7.69 -6.42 1.28
N VAL A 178 -7.97 -5.12 1.41
CA VAL A 178 -9.00 -4.48 0.60
C VAL A 178 -8.49 -4.48 -0.83
N SER A 179 -8.99 -5.40 -1.65
CA SER A 179 -8.84 -5.37 -3.11
C SER A 179 -9.56 -4.17 -3.68
#